data_AF-A0A914N940-F1
#
_entry.id   AF-A0A914N940-F1
#
_cell.length_a   1.000
_cell.length_b   1.000
_cell.length_c   1.000
_cell.angle_alpha   90.00
_cell.angle_beta   90.00
_cell.angle_gamma   90.00
#
_symmetry.space_group_name_H-M   'P 1'
#
loop_
_entity.id
_entity.type
_entity.pdbx_description
1 polymer ?
#
loop_
_entity_poly.entity_id
_entity_poly.type
_entity_poly.pdbx_seq_one_letter_code
_entity_poly.pdbx_strand_id
1 'polypeptide(L)'
;MNLNRLNIFSSNNKALIKFSILLYYYLFIFHTILAECPRKVEGNNHVGGQPPGLRPASHFIQTTFAFRDLEALDRDFSQAVIFKLSELRPRLRREALLTLDNENLDCGDEQFSIRCSDYPLNKAFHYLIVEDS
;
A
#
# COMPACT_ATOMS: atom_id res chain seq x y z
N MET A 1 69.49 42.76 3.40
CA MET A 1 68.50 42.07 4.26
C MET A 1 67.13 42.29 3.63
N ASN A 2 66.67 41.38 2.79
CA ASN A 2 65.92 40.14 3.07
C ASN A 2 64.39 40.38 3.06
N LEU A 3 63.70 39.46 2.36
CA LEU A 3 62.27 39.14 2.36
C LEU A 3 61.29 40.05 1.59
N ASN A 4 60.88 39.56 0.42
CA ASN A 4 59.51 39.56 -0.12
C ASN A 4 59.50 38.47 -1.21
N ARG A 5 59.35 37.18 -0.91
CA ARG A 5 58.10 36.45 -0.57
C ARG A 5 56.85 36.92 -1.33
N LEU A 6 56.24 35.92 -1.99
CA LEU A 6 54.86 35.80 -2.44
C LEU A 6 54.56 36.38 -3.83
N ASN A 7 54.42 35.49 -4.82
CA ASN A 7 53.15 35.26 -5.53
C ASN A 7 53.38 34.55 -6.88
N ILE A 8 53.76 33.27 -6.87
CA ILE A 8 53.70 32.43 -8.08
C ILE A 8 53.20 31.04 -7.68
N PHE A 9 52.05 30.95 -7.01
CA PHE A 9 51.39 29.67 -6.70
C PHE A 9 49.87 29.87 -6.59
N SER A 10 49.24 30.55 -7.55
CA SER A 10 47.79 30.86 -7.48
C SER A 10 47.09 30.92 -8.85
N SER A 11 47.50 30.10 -9.81
CA SER A 11 46.78 29.96 -11.08
C SER A 11 46.48 28.49 -11.43
N ASN A 12 47.45 27.59 -11.25
CA ASN A 12 47.31 26.18 -11.61
C ASN A 12 46.32 25.38 -10.73
N ASN A 13 46.09 25.81 -9.48
CA ASN A 13 45.19 25.10 -8.56
C ASN A 13 43.70 25.28 -8.92
N LYS A 14 43.30 26.43 -9.49
CA LYS A 14 41.89 26.64 -9.87
C LYS A 14 41.50 25.80 -11.08
N ALA A 15 42.42 25.61 -12.02
CA ALA A 15 42.23 24.72 -13.16
C ALA A 15 42.17 23.26 -12.72
N LEU A 16 43.07 22.82 -11.84
CA LEU A 16 43.07 21.46 -11.27
C LEU A 16 41.81 21.14 -10.46
N ILE A 17 41.32 22.09 -9.65
CA ILE A 17 40.09 21.91 -8.86
C ILE A 17 38.86 21.83 -9.79
N LYS A 18 38.78 22.71 -10.81
CA LYS A 18 37.69 22.64 -11.81
C LYS A 18 37.71 21.33 -12.59
N PHE A 19 38.89 20.83 -12.95
CA PHE A 19 39.05 19.56 -13.65
C PHE A 19 38.65 18.38 -12.75
N SER A 20 39.01 18.42 -11.47
CA SER A 20 38.61 17.40 -10.49
C SER A 20 37.10 17.36 -10.25
N ILE A 21 36.44 18.52 -10.23
CA ILE A 21 34.97 18.59 -10.08
C ILE A 21 34.28 18.05 -11.33
N LEU A 22 34.75 18.44 -12.53
CA LEU A 22 34.24 17.91 -13.80
C LEU A 22 34.41 16.38 -13.89
N LEU A 23 35.56 15.85 -13.47
CA LEU A 23 35.82 14.41 -13.45
C LEU A 23 34.86 13.68 -12.47
N TYR A 24 34.62 14.26 -11.29
CA TYR A 24 33.68 13.71 -10.31
C TYR A 24 32.25 13.66 -10.85
N TYR A 25 31.76 14.73 -11.47
CA TYR A 25 30.44 14.75 -12.11
C TYR A 25 30.35 13.73 -13.25
N TYR A 26 31.40 13.59 -14.06
CA TYR A 26 31.42 12.62 -15.16
C TYR A 26 31.38 11.17 -14.65
N LEU A 27 32.13 10.86 -13.58
CA LEU A 27 32.11 9.55 -12.93
C LEU A 27 30.78 9.24 -12.25
N PHE A 28 30.15 10.25 -11.62
CA PHE A 28 28.85 10.09 -10.96
C PHE A 28 27.73 9.81 -11.98
N ILE A 29 27.70 10.54 -13.11
CA ILE A 29 26.75 10.31 -14.19
C ILE A 29 26.95 8.90 -14.79
N PHE A 30 28.20 8.47 -15.02
CA PHE A 30 28.48 7.12 -15.52
C PHE A 30 28.00 6.00 -14.59
N HIS A 31 28.08 6.20 -13.26
CA HIS A 31 27.56 5.22 -12.30
C HIS A 31 26.03 5.14 -12.29
N THR A 32 25.33 6.23 -12.59
CA THR A 32 23.86 6.23 -12.65
C THR A 32 23.27 5.57 -13.89
N ILE A 33 24.02 5.51 -15.01
CA ILE A 33 23.53 4.92 -16.28
C ILE A 33 23.67 3.39 -16.29
N LEU A 34 24.61 2.82 -15.54
CA LEU A 34 24.76 1.36 -15.39
C LEU A 34 23.75 0.73 -14.42
N ALA A 35 22.85 1.52 -13.84
CA ALA A 35 21.71 1.05 -13.04
C ALA A 35 20.45 0.79 -13.88
N GLU A 36 20.56 0.77 -15.21
CA GLU A 36 19.49 0.27 -16.07
C GLU A 36 19.38 -1.24 -15.93
N CYS A 37 18.38 -1.67 -15.17
CA CYS A 37 18.01 -3.07 -15.03
C CYS A 37 17.93 -3.72 -16.43
N PRO A 38 18.67 -4.80 -16.70
CA PRO A 38 18.60 -5.46 -17.99
C PRO A 38 17.17 -5.96 -18.20
N ARG A 39 16.44 -5.31 -19.10
CA ARG A 39 15.14 -5.83 -19.54
C ARG A 39 15.43 -7.12 -20.30
N LYS A 40 14.96 -8.24 -19.75
CA LYS A 40 15.12 -9.56 -20.35
C LYS A 40 14.62 -9.50 -21.80
N VAL A 41 15.54 -9.69 -22.75
CA VAL A 41 15.21 -9.90 -24.17
C VAL A 41 14.46 -11.22 -24.25
N GLU A 42 13.24 -11.20 -24.78
CA GLU A 42 12.42 -12.41 -24.94
C GLU A 42 13.06 -13.34 -25.97
N GLY A 43 13.95 -14.20 -25.48
CA GLY A 43 14.34 -15.43 -26.16
C GLY A 43 13.25 -16.46 -25.99
N ASN A 44 12.61 -16.82 -27.10
CA ASN A 44 11.69 -17.92 -27.22
C ASN A 44 12.32 -19.20 -26.63
N ASN A 45 11.86 -19.64 -25.45
CA ASN A 45 11.76 -21.05 -25.02
C ASN A 45 11.33 -21.15 -23.54
N HIS A 46 10.07 -21.57 -23.40
CA HIS A 46 9.41 -22.27 -22.30
C HIS A 46 10.32 -22.93 -21.25
N VAL A 47 10.64 -22.21 -20.17
CA VAL A 47 10.71 -22.76 -18.80
C VAL A 47 10.29 -21.63 -17.85
N GLY A 48 9.10 -21.77 -17.26
CA GLY A 48 8.48 -20.79 -16.38
C GLY A 48 9.23 -20.64 -15.06
N GLY A 49 10.24 -19.77 -15.03
CA GLY A 49 10.78 -19.21 -13.81
C GLY A 49 9.87 -18.08 -13.33
N GLN A 50 9.03 -18.36 -12.33
CA GLN A 50 8.17 -17.35 -11.70
C GLN A 50 9.07 -16.41 -10.87
N PRO A 51 9.14 -15.10 -11.18
CA PRO A 51 9.94 -14.15 -10.40
C PRO A 51 9.39 -13.98 -8.98
N PRO A 52 10.21 -13.57 -7.98
CA PRO A 52 9.78 -13.39 -6.59
C PRO A 52 8.89 -12.14 -6.51
N GLY A 53 7.60 -12.36 -6.70
CA GLY A 53 6.59 -11.32 -6.83
C GLY A 53 5.26 -11.95 -7.20
N LEU A 54 4.94 -13.10 -6.59
CA LEU A 54 3.64 -13.74 -6.69
C LEU A 54 2.60 -12.73 -6.23
N ARG A 55 1.93 -12.09 -7.18
CA ARG A 55 0.68 -11.39 -6.88
C ARG A 55 -0.22 -12.39 -6.19
N PRO A 56 -0.76 -12.09 -4.99
CA PRO A 56 -1.70 -12.98 -4.34
C PRO A 56 -2.84 -13.32 -5.28
N ALA A 57 -3.35 -14.55 -5.20
CA ALA A 57 -4.50 -14.95 -5.99
C ALA A 57 -5.67 -14.00 -5.66
N SER A 58 -6.52 -13.73 -6.65
CA SER A 58 -7.73 -12.95 -6.40
C SER A 58 -8.65 -13.78 -5.51
N HIS A 59 -8.91 -13.30 -4.29
CA HIS A 59 -9.85 -13.91 -3.36
C HIS A 59 -11.12 -13.07 -3.25
N PHE A 60 -12.25 -13.74 -3.12
CA PHE A 60 -13.54 -13.11 -2.86
C PHE A 60 -13.99 -13.52 -1.46
N ILE A 61 -14.27 -12.53 -0.62
CA ILE A 61 -14.81 -12.74 0.71
C ILE A 61 -16.12 -12.00 0.80
N GLN A 62 -17.15 -12.71 1.25
CA GLN A 62 -18.43 -12.12 1.59
C GLN A 62 -18.49 -11.90 3.09
N THR A 63 -18.87 -10.70 3.51
CA THR A 63 -19.09 -10.39 4.91
C THR A 63 -20.50 -9.87 5.13
N THR A 64 -21.09 -10.27 6.25
CA THR A 64 -22.39 -9.79 6.69
C THR A 64 -22.23 -9.22 8.09
N PHE A 65 -22.46 -7.91 8.24
CA PHE A 65 -22.51 -7.24 9.53
C PHE A 65 -23.96 -7.12 9.98
N ALA A 66 -24.38 -8.03 10.87
CA ALA A 66 -25.71 -8.03 11.46
C ALA A 66 -25.69 -7.36 12.83
N PHE A 67 -26.53 -6.35 13.04
CA PHE A 67 -26.54 -5.59 14.28
C PHE A 67 -27.94 -5.19 14.70
N ARG A 68 -28.11 -4.96 16.00
CA ARG A 68 -29.30 -4.37 16.60
C ARG A 68 -28.86 -3.36 17.64
N ASP A 69 -29.15 -2.10 17.37
CA ASP A 69 -28.82 -1.00 18.26
C ASP A 69 -30.03 -0.67 19.14
N LEU A 70 -29.83 -0.62 20.47
CA LEU A 70 -30.87 -0.21 21.41
C LEU A 70 -30.56 1.15 22.02
N GLU A 71 -29.28 1.40 22.29
CA GLU A 71 -28.79 2.64 22.89
C GLU A 71 -27.96 3.45 21.89
N ALA A 72 -27.71 4.72 22.22
CA ALA A 72 -26.87 5.59 21.39
C ALA A 72 -25.45 5.03 21.21
N LEU A 73 -24.90 4.38 22.25
CA LEU A 73 -23.59 3.75 22.21
C LEU A 73 -23.52 2.62 21.18
N ASP A 74 -24.56 1.78 21.11
CA ASP A 74 -24.63 0.67 20.14
C ASP A 74 -24.59 1.21 18.71
N ARG A 75 -25.36 2.28 18.46
CA ARG A 75 -25.41 2.96 17.16
C ARG A 75 -24.08 3.58 16.78
N ASP A 76 -23.40 4.22 17.72
CA ASP A 76 -22.08 4.80 17.46
C ASP A 76 -21.06 3.69 17.11
N PHE A 77 -21.17 2.54 17.78
CA PHE A 77 -20.35 1.37 17.49
C PHE A 77 -20.66 0.77 16.11
N SER A 78 -21.93 0.53 15.78
CA SER A 78 -22.34 -0.03 14.48
C SER A 78 -21.90 0.86 13.32
N GLN A 79 -22.07 2.19 13.45
CA GLN A 79 -21.60 3.17 12.48
C GLN A 79 -20.07 3.15 12.33
N ALA A 80 -19.33 3.04 13.42
CA ALA A 80 -17.88 2.94 13.37
C ALA A 80 -17.41 1.69 12.62
N VAL A 81 -18.06 0.54 12.85
CA VAL A 81 -17.75 -0.71 12.13
C VAL A 81 -18.07 -0.59 10.65
N ILE A 82 -19.26 -0.10 10.29
CA ILE A 82 -19.67 0.11 8.89
C ILE A 82 -18.69 1.04 8.17
N PHE A 83 -18.32 2.14 8.82
CA PHE A 83 -17.33 3.08 8.29
C PHE A 83 -15.99 2.39 8.06
N LYS A 84 -15.48 1.64 9.03
CA LYS A 84 -14.18 0.95 8.91
C LYS A 84 -14.19 -0.12 7.84
N LEU A 85 -15.26 -0.91 7.70
CA LEU A 85 -15.40 -1.87 6.62
C LEU A 85 -15.37 -1.17 5.25
N SER A 86 -16.09 -0.04 5.11
CA SER A 86 -16.08 0.75 3.87
C SER A 86 -14.68 1.31 3.51
N GLU A 87 -13.92 1.72 4.52
CA GLU A 87 -12.55 2.25 4.38
C GLU A 87 -11.56 1.15 3.94
N LEU A 88 -11.73 -0.07 4.46
CA LEU A 88 -10.84 -1.20 4.19
C LEU A 88 -11.04 -1.78 2.79
N ARG A 89 -12.27 -1.82 2.26
CA ARG A 89 -12.59 -2.38 0.93
C ARG A 89 -11.64 -1.90 -0.20
N PRO A 90 -11.45 -0.58 -0.43
CA PRO A 90 -10.58 -0.11 -1.51
C PRO A 90 -9.09 -0.40 -1.25
N ARG A 91 -8.67 -0.51 0.02
CA ARG A 91 -7.29 -0.86 0.38
C ARG A 91 -7.02 -2.33 0.10
N LEU A 92 -7.88 -3.22 0.60
CA LEU A 92 -7.80 -4.66 0.38
C LEU A 92 -7.84 -5.02 -1.11
N ARG A 93 -8.71 -4.36 -1.88
CA ARG A 93 -8.79 -4.56 -3.33
C ARG A 93 -7.50 -4.19 -4.06
N ARG A 94 -6.81 -3.12 -3.65
CA ARG A 94 -5.59 -2.62 -4.32
C ARG A 94 -4.32 -3.34 -3.87
N GLU A 95 -4.20 -3.59 -2.57
CA GLU A 95 -2.96 -4.07 -1.94
C GLU A 95 -2.93 -5.60 -1.82
N ALA A 96 -4.08 -6.23 -1.56
CA ALA A 96 -4.18 -7.66 -1.31
C ALA A 96 -4.92 -8.43 -2.43
N LEU A 97 -5.39 -7.74 -3.48
CA LEU A 97 -6.23 -8.31 -4.55
C LEU A 97 -7.47 -9.05 -4.02
N LEU A 98 -7.95 -8.60 -2.85
CA LEU A 98 -9.09 -9.19 -2.15
C LEU A 98 -10.34 -8.36 -2.44
N THR A 99 -11.34 -9.01 -3.00
CA THR A 99 -12.65 -8.41 -3.22
C THR A 99 -13.53 -8.73 -2.02
N LEU A 100 -13.78 -7.72 -1.19
CA LEU A 100 -14.70 -7.82 -0.07
C LEU A 100 -16.06 -7.27 -0.50
N ASP A 101 -17.08 -8.12 -0.45
CA ASP A 101 -18.46 -7.68 -0.48
C ASP A 101 -19.04 -7.67 0.92
N ASN A 102 -19.69 -6.57 1.30
CA ASN A 102 -20.18 -6.40 2.66
C ASN A 102 -21.64 -5.99 2.65
N GLU A 103 -22.45 -6.81 3.31
CA GLU A 103 -23.84 -6.54 3.59
C GLU A 103 -24.01 -6.06 5.03
N ASN A 104 -24.82 -5.02 5.22
CA ASN A 104 -25.18 -4.52 6.55
C ASN A 104 -26.64 -4.88 6.82
N LEU A 105 -26.90 -5.64 7.88
CA LEU A 105 -28.22 -6.11 8.28
C LEU A 105 -28.63 -5.43 9.60
N ASP A 106 -29.48 -4.41 9.49
CA ASP A 106 -30.03 -3.70 10.66
C ASP A 106 -31.26 -4.45 11.19
N CYS A 107 -31.06 -5.23 12.24
CA CYS A 107 -32.10 -5.98 12.94
C CYS A 107 -32.89 -5.12 13.95
N GLY A 108 -32.67 -3.81 13.96
CA GLY A 108 -33.59 -2.81 14.51
C GLY A 108 -34.75 -2.49 13.56
N ASP A 109 -34.55 -2.67 12.25
CA ASP A 109 -35.53 -2.34 11.21
C ASP A 109 -36.45 -3.54 10.92
N GLU A 110 -37.75 -3.26 10.79
CA GLU A 110 -38.78 -4.24 10.47
C GLU A 110 -38.58 -4.88 9.08
N GLN A 111 -37.93 -4.15 8.15
CA GLN A 111 -37.63 -4.62 6.79
C GLN A 111 -36.78 -5.90 6.79
N PHE A 112 -35.92 -6.08 7.80
CA PHE A 112 -34.98 -7.21 7.88
C PHE A 112 -35.44 -8.31 8.84
N SER A 113 -36.64 -8.20 9.42
CA SER A 113 -37.19 -9.12 10.43
C SER A 113 -37.05 -10.61 10.09
N ILE A 114 -37.30 -11.00 8.84
CA ILE A 114 -37.17 -12.39 8.37
C ILE A 114 -35.71 -12.88 8.42
N ARG A 115 -34.77 -12.04 8.01
CA ARG A 115 -33.34 -12.40 7.96
C ARG A 115 -32.67 -12.29 9.32
N CYS A 116 -33.31 -11.56 10.24
CA CYS A 116 -32.85 -11.38 11.60
C CYS A 116 -33.40 -12.43 12.58
N SER A 117 -34.19 -13.40 12.10
CA SER A 117 -34.84 -14.42 12.95
C SER A 117 -33.87 -15.27 13.76
N ASP A 118 -32.66 -15.43 13.26
CA ASP A 118 -31.64 -16.30 13.84
C ASP A 118 -30.82 -15.61 14.94
N TYR A 119 -31.07 -14.32 15.18
CA TYR A 119 -30.32 -13.51 16.14
C TYR A 119 -31.15 -13.19 17.40
N PRO A 120 -30.48 -12.90 18.54
CA PRO A 120 -31.17 -12.59 19.79
C PRO A 120 -31.79 -11.17 19.75
N LEU A 121 -33.03 -11.08 19.27
CA LEU A 121 -33.77 -9.81 19.12
C LEU A 121 -34.15 -9.13 20.46
N ASN A 122 -33.96 -9.82 21.59
CA ASN A 122 -34.28 -9.32 22.92
C ASN A 122 -33.22 -8.40 23.53
N LYS A 123 -32.06 -8.21 22.88
CA LYS A 123 -30.95 -7.38 23.36
C LYS A 123 -30.19 -6.75 22.20
N ALA A 124 -29.32 -5.80 22.50
CA ALA A 124 -28.37 -5.27 21.52
C ALA A 124 -27.34 -6.34 21.14
N PHE A 125 -26.91 -6.34 19.88
CA PHE A 125 -25.87 -7.22 19.37
C PHE A 125 -25.18 -6.66 18.13
N HIS A 126 -23.95 -7.13 17.89
CA HIS A 126 -23.15 -6.81 16.71
C HIS A 126 -22.35 -8.05 16.30
N TYR A 127 -22.69 -8.64 15.16
CA TYR A 127 -22.02 -9.81 14.61
C TYR A 127 -21.43 -9.48 13.25
N LEU A 128 -20.15 -9.78 13.08
CA LEU A 128 -19.49 -9.78 11.78
C LEU A 128 -19.29 -11.24 11.35
N ILE A 129 -20.05 -11.65 10.35
CA ILE A 129 -19.96 -12.96 9.73
C ILE A 129 -19.04 -12.84 8.52
N VAL A 130 -18.09 -13.76 8.40
CA VAL A 130 -17.11 -13.80 7.32
C VAL A 130 -17.21 -15.15 6.65
N GLU A 131 -17.52 -15.13 5.36
CA GLU A 131 -17.64 -16.31 4.51
C GLU A 131 -16.55 -16.24 3.44
N ASP A 132 -15.70 -17.26 3.41
CA ASP A 132 -14.65 -17.44 2.40
C ASP A 132 -15.09 -18.52 1.40
N SER A 133 -14.88 -18.27 0.11
CA SER A 133 -15.38 -19.09 -1.01
C SER A 133 -14.37 -20.11 -1.52
#